data_AF-A0A845UWM9-F1
#
_entry.id   AF-A0A845UWM9-F1
#
_cell.length_a   1.000
_cell.length_b   1.000
_cell.length_c   1.000
_cell.angle_alpha   90.00
_cell.angle_beta   90.00
_cell.angle_gamma   90.00
#
_symmetry.space_group_name_H-M   'P 1'
#
loop_
_entity.id
_entity.type
_entity.pdbx_description
1 polymer ?
#
loop_
_entity_poly.entity_id
_entity_poly.type
_entity_poly.pdbx_seq_one_letter_code
_entity_poly.pdbx_strand_id
1 'polypeptide(L)'
;MTEMTRPRAHALIDRLSRLLREEIAAIGKGELARVEQLFPRKQELLAEIEAAFADPEPLLGGEDPAAAKLRQSLSELRELIHGDLALLRRMTEATGAVAKEIDRIRERQSLRGVYGKDGTKPTQCVTQTQRFDQSV
;
A
#
# COMPACT_ATOMS: atom_id res chain seq x y z
N MET A 1 -31.00 19.23 6.61
CA MET A 1 -30.08 18.56 5.67
C MET A 1 -29.68 19.61 4.65
N THR A 2 -28.41 20.00 4.62
CA THR A 2 -27.94 21.01 3.67
C THR A 2 -28.01 20.40 2.27
N GLU A 3 -28.86 20.93 1.39
CA GLU A 3 -28.96 20.43 0.02
C GLU A 3 -27.59 20.47 -0.66
N MET A 4 -27.17 19.33 -1.20
CA MET A 4 -25.90 19.22 -1.91
C MET A 4 -26.03 19.89 -3.27
N THR A 5 -25.24 20.94 -3.50
CA THR A 5 -25.26 21.69 -4.76
C THR A 5 -24.11 21.28 -5.66
N ARG A 6 -24.28 21.40 -6.98
CA ARG A 6 -23.24 21.06 -7.98
C ARG A 6 -21.89 21.75 -7.73
N PRO A 7 -21.81 23.05 -7.38
CA PRO A 7 -20.55 23.70 -7.05
C PRO A 7 -19.85 23.08 -5.83
N ARG A 8 -20.64 22.66 -4.83
CA ARG A 8 -20.12 22.04 -3.61
C ARG A 8 -19.61 20.62 -3.89
N ALA A 9 -20.33 19.86 -4.71
CA ALA A 9 -19.88 18.54 -5.17
C ALA A 9 -18.57 18.64 -5.97
N HIS A 10 -18.45 19.63 -6.87
CA HIS A 10 -17.21 19.88 -7.62
C HIS A 10 -16.04 20.22 -6.67
N ALA A 11 -16.26 21.07 -5.66
CA ALA A 11 -15.23 21.41 -4.68
C ALA A 11 -14.75 20.20 -3.86
N LEU A 12 -15.65 19.27 -3.53
CA LEU A 12 -15.31 18.01 -2.85
C LEU A 12 -14.43 17.12 -3.74
N ILE A 13 -14.80 16.95 -5.01
CA ILE A 13 -14.00 16.16 -5.98
C ILE A 13 -12.63 16.81 -6.21
N ASP A 14 -12.55 18.13 -6.34
CA ASP A 14 -11.28 18.83 -6.49
C ASP A 14 -10.38 18.62 -5.27
N ARG A 15 -10.96 18.65 -4.06
CA ARG A 15 -10.22 18.44 -2.82
C ARG A 15 -9.67 17.01 -2.72
N LEU A 16 -10.47 16.01 -3.07
CA LEU A 16 -10.00 14.61 -3.14
C LEU A 16 -8.92 14.43 -4.21
N SER A 17 -9.11 15.03 -5.39
CA SER A 17 -8.14 14.96 -6.49
C SER A 17 -6.78 15.56 -6.11
N ARG A 18 -6.78 16.66 -5.34
CA ARG A 18 -5.53 17.25 -4.79
C ARG A 18 -4.88 16.32 -3.79
N LEU A 19 -5.65 15.75 -2.86
CA LEU A 19 -5.12 14.82 -1.86
C LEU A 19 -4.49 13.58 -2.52
N LEU A 20 -5.14 13.01 -3.54
CA LEU A 20 -4.58 11.89 -4.30
C LEU A 20 -3.30 12.25 -5.06
N ARG A 21 -3.21 13.46 -5.62
CA ARG A 21 -1.95 13.92 -6.26
C ARG A 21 -0.83 14.08 -5.24
N GLU A 22 -1.12 14.55 -4.03
CA GLU A 22 -0.16 14.63 -2.94
C GLU A 22 0.30 13.22 -2.49
N GLU A 23 -0.63 12.27 -2.39
CA GLU A 23 -0.35 10.88 -2.07
C GLU A 23 0.55 10.23 -3.14
N ILE A 24 0.18 10.31 -4.43
CA ILE A 24 1.00 9.81 -5.55
C ILE A 24 2.40 10.41 -5.52
N ALA A 25 2.53 11.71 -5.24
CA ALA A 25 3.83 12.37 -5.15
C ALA A 25 4.64 11.90 -3.94
N ALA A 26 4.00 11.68 -2.79
CA ALA A 26 4.66 11.14 -1.59
C ALA A 26 5.13 9.70 -1.83
N ILE A 27 4.29 8.87 -2.43
CA ILE A 27 4.64 7.48 -2.76
C ILE A 27 5.79 7.45 -3.78
N GLY A 28 5.74 8.29 -4.82
CA GLY A 28 6.83 8.43 -5.79
C GLY A 28 8.18 8.84 -5.19
N LYS A 29 8.16 9.51 -4.03
CA LYS A 29 9.37 9.87 -3.25
C LYS A 29 9.76 8.84 -2.19
N GLY A 30 8.96 7.78 -1.99
CA GLY A 30 9.13 6.82 -0.91
C GLY A 30 8.76 7.36 0.48
N GLU A 31 8.03 8.47 0.57
CA GLU A 31 7.59 9.10 1.83
C GLU A 31 6.35 8.38 2.42
N LEU A 32 6.46 7.09 2.72
CA LEU A 32 5.32 6.27 3.19
C LEU A 32 4.70 6.77 4.51
N ALA A 33 5.52 7.32 5.42
CA ALA A 33 5.02 7.93 6.66
C ALA A 33 4.07 9.11 6.40
N ARG A 34 4.26 9.83 5.30
CA ARG A 34 3.38 10.92 4.89
C ARG A 34 2.06 10.39 4.33
N VAL A 35 2.10 9.28 3.62
CA VAL A 35 0.91 8.60 3.09
C VAL A 35 0.01 8.13 4.25
N GLU A 36 0.60 7.58 5.30
CA GLU A 36 -0.14 7.19 6.52
C GLU A 36 -0.86 8.38 7.17
N GLN A 37 -0.23 9.56 7.20
CA GLN A 37 -0.84 10.78 7.74
C GLN A 37 -2.00 11.31 6.88
N LEU A 38 -1.98 11.07 5.57
CA LEU A 38 -3.03 11.48 4.64
C LEU A 38 -4.26 10.56 4.70
N PHE A 39 -4.10 9.33 5.19
CA PHE A 39 -5.12 8.30 5.17
C PHE A 39 -6.43 8.68 5.92
N PRO A 40 -6.41 9.20 7.16
CA PRO A 40 -7.65 9.59 7.85
C PRO A 40 -8.43 10.66 7.06
N ARG A 41 -7.71 11.64 6.50
CA ARG A 41 -8.30 12.72 5.72
C ARG A 41 -8.90 12.23 4.40
N LYS A 42 -8.30 11.19 3.80
CA LYS A 42 -8.85 10.49 2.62
C LYS A 42 -10.16 9.79 2.98
N GLN A 43 -10.23 9.11 4.13
CA GLN A 43 -11.44 8.42 4.58
C GLN A 43 -12.59 9.41 4.84
N GLU A 44 -12.33 10.52 5.52
CA GLU A 44 -13.33 11.56 5.76
C GLU A 44 -13.91 12.11 4.45
N LEU A 45 -13.03 12.47 3.50
CA LEU A 45 -13.47 13.00 2.21
C LEU A 45 -14.23 11.96 1.37
N LEU A 46 -13.86 10.69 1.44
CA LEU A 46 -14.60 9.61 0.78
C LEU A 46 -16.00 9.47 1.37
N ALA A 47 -16.14 9.47 2.69
CA ALA A 47 -17.44 9.41 3.35
C ALA A 47 -18.32 10.62 2.99
N GLU A 48 -17.74 11.82 2.93
CA GLU A 48 -18.45 13.03 2.48
C GLU A 48 -18.91 12.91 1.02
N ILE A 49 -18.08 12.35 0.14
CA ILE A 49 -18.42 12.15 -1.27
C ILE A 49 -19.49 11.07 -1.44
N GLU A 50 -19.38 9.94 -0.74
CA GLU A 50 -20.41 8.89 -0.76
C GLU A 50 -21.77 9.42 -0.31
N ALA A 51 -21.80 10.22 0.76
CA ALA A 51 -23.02 10.87 1.21
C ALA A 51 -23.54 11.91 0.18
N ALA A 52 -22.65 12.66 -0.46
CA ALA A 52 -22.99 13.67 -1.45
C ALA A 52 -23.58 13.06 -2.74
N PHE A 53 -23.09 11.89 -3.15
CA PHE A 53 -23.49 11.20 -4.37
C PHE A 53 -24.47 10.03 -4.12
N ALA A 54 -25.04 9.94 -2.92
CA ALA A 54 -26.07 8.94 -2.58
C ALA A 54 -27.28 9.02 -3.55
N ASP A 55 -27.63 10.22 -3.99
CA ASP A 55 -28.55 10.45 -5.10
C ASP A 55 -27.84 11.26 -6.21
N PRO A 56 -27.35 10.59 -7.28
CA PRO A 56 -26.55 11.24 -8.31
C PRO A 56 -27.38 12.04 -9.32
N GLU A 57 -28.67 11.76 -9.48
CA GLU A 57 -29.54 12.37 -10.50
C GLU A 57 -29.60 13.92 -10.43
N PRO A 58 -29.76 14.56 -9.26
CA PRO A 58 -29.76 16.03 -9.19
C PRO A 58 -28.41 16.67 -9.55
N LEU A 59 -27.30 15.95 -9.34
CA LEU A 59 -25.95 16.45 -9.56
C LEU A 59 -25.45 16.19 -10.98
N LEU A 60 -25.75 15.00 -11.50
CA LEU A 60 -25.24 14.46 -12.76
C LEU A 60 -26.32 14.34 -13.84
N GLY A 61 -27.57 14.71 -13.59
CA GLY A 61 -28.65 14.73 -14.57
C GLY A 61 -28.65 16.00 -15.43
N GLY A 62 -29.25 15.89 -16.62
CA GLY A 62 -29.43 17.00 -17.58
C GLY A 62 -28.21 17.32 -18.47
N GLU A 63 -28.42 18.18 -19.47
CA GLU A 63 -27.41 18.63 -20.44
C GLU A 63 -26.72 19.95 -20.04
N ASP A 64 -26.82 20.34 -18.78
CA ASP A 64 -26.17 21.54 -18.24
C ASP A 64 -24.64 21.44 -18.34
N PRO A 65 -23.93 22.48 -18.83
CA PRO A 65 -22.47 22.56 -18.82
C PRO A 65 -21.83 22.25 -17.44
N ALA A 66 -22.49 22.61 -16.34
CA ALA A 66 -22.01 22.32 -14.99
C ALA A 66 -22.03 20.81 -14.67
N ALA A 67 -23.05 20.09 -15.13
CA ALA A 67 -23.14 18.64 -14.98
C ALA A 67 -22.11 17.94 -15.88
N ALA A 68 -21.91 18.43 -17.12
CA ALA A 68 -20.86 17.91 -18.01
C ALA A 68 -19.46 18.06 -17.39
N LYS A 69 -19.15 19.23 -16.81
CA LYS A 69 -17.88 19.47 -16.11
C LYS A 69 -17.70 18.54 -14.92
N LEU A 70 -18.75 18.33 -14.12
CA LEU A 70 -18.69 17.44 -12.96
C LEU A 70 -18.41 15.98 -13.37
N ARG A 71 -19.04 15.50 -14.46
CA ARG A 71 -18.76 14.17 -15.03
C ARG A 71 -17.31 14.04 -15.51
N GLN A 72 -16.76 15.09 -16.12
CA GLN A 72 -15.36 15.13 -16.52
C GLN A 72 -14.43 15.02 -15.29
N SER A 73 -14.67 15.82 -14.25
CA SER A 73 -13.88 15.76 -13.01
C SER A 73 -13.93 14.39 -12.34
N LEU A 74 -15.08 13.70 -12.36
CA LEU A 74 -15.20 12.32 -11.88
C LEU A 74 -14.38 11.34 -12.73
N SER A 75 -14.35 11.52 -14.05
CA SER A 75 -13.51 10.72 -14.93
C SER A 75 -12.02 10.92 -14.64
N GLU A 76 -11.58 12.17 -14.46
CA GLU A 76 -10.19 12.50 -14.11
C GLU A 76 -9.80 11.91 -12.74
N LEU A 77 -10.71 11.98 -11.76
CA LEU A 77 -10.52 11.37 -10.44
C LEU A 77 -10.32 9.85 -10.56
N ARG A 78 -11.12 9.18 -11.40
CA ARG A 78 -10.97 7.74 -11.66
C ARG A 78 -9.60 7.39 -12.23
N GLU A 79 -9.09 8.19 -13.17
CA GLU A 79 -7.74 7.97 -13.73
C GLU A 79 -6.65 8.14 -12.66
N LEU A 80 -6.78 9.12 -11.76
CA LEU A 80 -5.85 9.29 -10.64
C LEU A 80 -5.83 8.06 -9.72
N ILE A 81 -7.01 7.51 -9.40
CA ILE A 81 -7.13 6.31 -8.56
C ILE A 81 -6.47 5.09 -9.23
N HIS A 82 -6.68 4.89 -10.54
CA HIS A 82 -6.02 3.81 -11.26
C HIS A 82 -4.50 3.97 -11.30
N GLY A 83 -4.01 5.19 -11.47
CA GLY A 83 -2.58 5.50 -11.42
C GLY A 83 -1.96 5.19 -10.05
N ASP A 84 -2.62 5.61 -8.97
CA ASP A 84 -2.20 5.34 -7.58
C ASP A 84 -2.12 3.83 -7.30
N LEU A 85 -3.17 3.08 -7.65
CA LEU A 85 -3.21 1.63 -7.49
C LEU A 85 -2.12 0.90 -8.28
N ALA A 86 -1.84 1.35 -9.51
CA ALA A 86 -0.75 0.78 -10.31
C ALA A 86 0.62 1.01 -9.65
N LEU A 87 0.81 2.17 -9.04
CA LEU A 87 2.05 2.54 -8.35
C LEU A 87 2.23 1.71 -7.07
N LEU A 88 1.18 1.57 -6.25
CA LEU A 88 1.19 0.72 -5.06
C LEU A 88 1.51 -0.74 -5.40
N ARG A 89 0.89 -1.30 -6.46
CA ARG A 89 1.20 -2.67 -6.92
C ARG A 89 2.67 -2.87 -7.24
N ARG A 90 3.28 -1.94 -7.99
CA ARG A 90 4.71 -2.00 -8.32
C ARG A 90 5.59 -1.95 -7.07
N MET A 91 5.24 -1.14 -6.08
CA MET A 91 5.97 -1.09 -4.82
C MET A 91 5.85 -2.37 -4.00
N THR A 92 4.66 -2.95 -3.92
CA THR A 92 4.45 -4.24 -3.25
C THR A 92 5.28 -5.34 -3.93
N GLU A 93 5.29 -5.39 -5.27
CA GLU A 93 6.12 -6.32 -6.04
C GLU A 93 7.62 -6.14 -5.77
N ALA A 94 8.12 -4.91 -5.84
CA ALA A 94 9.52 -4.59 -5.57
C ALA A 94 9.94 -4.98 -4.15
N THR A 95 9.11 -4.67 -3.15
CA THR A 95 9.36 -4.99 -1.73
C THR A 95 9.35 -6.50 -1.50
N GLY A 96 8.41 -7.23 -2.13
CA GLY A 96 8.36 -8.69 -2.09
C GLY A 96 9.58 -9.36 -2.71
N ALA A 97 10.13 -8.80 -3.80
CA ALA A 97 11.38 -9.29 -4.39
C ALA A 97 12.58 -9.11 -3.44
N VAL A 98 12.68 -7.95 -2.77
CA VAL A 98 13.72 -7.70 -1.77
C VAL A 98 13.60 -8.66 -0.58
N ALA A 99 12.39 -8.86 -0.05
CA ALA A 99 12.15 -9.80 1.05
C ALA A 99 12.59 -11.23 0.70
N LYS A 100 12.21 -11.72 -0.49
CA LYS A 100 12.63 -13.05 -0.98
C LYS A 100 14.15 -13.17 -1.10
N GLU A 101 14.84 -12.11 -1.52
CA GLU A 101 16.29 -12.13 -1.62
C GLU A 101 16.95 -12.14 -0.22
N ILE A 102 16.39 -11.41 0.74
CA ILE A 102 16.84 -11.48 2.15
C ILE A 102 16.67 -12.90 2.70
N ASP A 103 15.53 -13.55 2.45
CA ASP A 103 15.30 -14.94 2.86
C ASP A 103 16.30 -15.90 2.19
N ARG A 104 16.57 -15.73 0.90
CA ARG A 104 17.58 -16.54 0.19
C ARG A 104 18.98 -16.34 0.74
N ILE A 105 19.38 -15.11 1.07
CA ILE A 105 20.67 -14.81 1.70
C ILE A 105 20.74 -15.50 3.07
N ARG A 106 19.68 -15.40 3.88
CA ARG A 106 19.59 -16.03 5.19
C ARG A 106 19.70 -17.55 5.08
N GLU A 107 18.98 -18.18 4.15
CA GLU A 107 19.05 -19.63 3.88
C GLU A 107 20.49 -20.03 3.53
N ARG A 108 21.15 -19.31 2.61
CA ARG A 108 22.54 -19.58 2.22
C ARG A 108 23.52 -19.43 3.37
N GLN A 109 23.36 -18.40 4.23
CA GLN A 109 24.22 -18.18 5.39
C GLN A 109 23.94 -19.20 6.52
N SER A 110 22.69 -19.58 6.72
CA SER A 110 22.27 -20.63 7.66
C SER A 110 22.88 -21.99 7.26
N LEU A 111 22.85 -22.32 5.97
CA LEU A 111 23.49 -23.53 5.43
C LEU A 111 25.03 -23.50 5.61
N ARG A 112 25.66 -22.32 5.63
CA ARG A 112 27.10 -22.17 5.92
C ARG A 112 27.47 -22.50 7.37
N GLY A 113 26.51 -22.48 8.30
CA GLY A 113 26.69 -22.88 9.70
C GLY A 113 26.41 -24.37 9.95
N VAL A 114 25.59 -25.01 9.10
CA VAL A 114 25.22 -26.43 9.21
C VAL A 114 26.10 -27.32 8.32
N TYR A 115 26.72 -26.77 7.29
CA TYR A 115 27.58 -27.50 6.35
C TYR A 115 28.95 -26.82 6.28
N GLY A 116 30.02 -27.63 6.18
CA GLY A 116 31.37 -27.12 5.96
C GLY A 116 31.50 -26.45 4.59
N LYS A 117 32.65 -25.80 4.34
CA LYS A 117 32.99 -25.14 3.06
C LYS A 117 32.76 -26.01 1.80
N ASP A 118 32.74 -27.33 1.97
CA ASP A 118 32.58 -28.34 0.92
C ASP A 118 31.16 -28.96 0.87
N GLY A 119 30.18 -28.44 1.61
CA GLY A 119 28.78 -28.91 1.59
C GLY A 119 28.50 -30.19 2.38
N THR A 120 29.47 -30.68 3.16
CA THR A 120 29.32 -31.84 4.05
C THR A 120 28.81 -31.41 5.42
N LYS A 121 27.82 -32.13 5.98
CA LYS A 121 27.43 -31.95 7.39
C LYS A 121 28.65 -32.27 8.25
N PRO A 122 29.05 -31.41 9.22
CA PRO A 122 30.05 -31.80 10.19
C PRO A 122 29.47 -32.99 10.95
N THR A 123 30.12 -34.14 10.84
CA THR A 123 29.84 -35.30 11.67
C THR A 123 29.93 -34.81 13.12
N GLN A 124 28.78 -34.67 13.79
CA GLN A 124 28.77 -34.43 15.22
C GLN A 124 29.43 -35.66 15.85
N CYS A 125 30.74 -35.57 16.09
CA CYS A 125 31.41 -36.39 17.08
C CYS A 125 30.86 -35.93 18.43
N VAL A 126 29.70 -36.47 18.79
CA VAL A 126 29.23 -36.47 20.16
C VAL A 126 30.23 -37.36 20.88
N THR A 127 31.24 -36.76 21.50
CA THR A 127 32.18 -37.46 22.36
C THR A 127 31.34 -38.13 23.44
N GLN A 128 31.23 -39.46 23.38
CA GLN A 128 30.54 -40.24 24.41
C GLN A 128 31.16 -39.89 25.76
N THR A 129 30.36 -39.28 26.64
CA THR A 129 30.74 -39.05 28.03
C THR A 129 30.94 -40.41 28.69
N GLN A 130 32.20 -40.86 28.79
CA GLN A 130 32.55 -42.03 29.58
C GLN A 130 32.18 -41.73 31.04
N ARG A 131 31.15 -42.40 31.54
CA ARG A 131 30.85 -42.44 32.98
C ARG A 131 31.89 -43.34 33.64
N PHE A 132 32.77 -42.73 34.44
CA PHE A 132 33.58 -43.49 35.38
C PHE A 132 32.71 -43.81 36.60
N ASP A 133 32.55 -45.12 36.85
CA ASP A 133 32.04 -45.67 38.10
C ASP A 133 33.11 -45.43 39.18
N GLN A 134 32.76 -44.68 40.24
CA GLN A 134 33.58 -44.60 41.44
C GLN A 134 32.76 -45.15 42.59
N SER A 135 33.10 -46.39 42.97
CA SER A 135 32.80 -47.00 44.25
C SER A 135 34.04 -46.87 45.13
N VAL A 136 33.93 -46.09 46.22
CA VAL A 136 34.73 -46.23 47.46
C VAL A 136 33.82 -45.87 48.64
#